data_AF-A0A9D2U0C9-F1
#
_entry.id   AF-A0A9D2U0C9-F1
#
_cell.length_a   1.000
_cell.length_b   1.000
_cell.length_c   1.000
_cell.angle_alpha   90.00
_cell.angle_beta   90.00
_cell.angle_gamma   90.00
#
_symmetry.space_group_name_H-M   'P 1'
#
loop_
_entity.id
_entity.type
_entity.pdbx_description
1 polymer ?
#
loop_
_entity_poly.entity_id
_entity_poly.type
_entity_poly.pdbx_seq_one_letter_code
_entity_poly.pdbx_strand_id
1 'polypeptide(L)'
;MKRSKRIETLDARPVNLDGYINEWPEMGFVAMSSPYDPEPSVRVEDGRIVELDGKYREDFDFIDQFIADYAINIERTEKSMSVSSLDIARMIVDINVSRKEILELISGITPAKMAEVMNHLNVVELMMGMQKIRARRTPGNQAHITNLKDDPVQIAADAAEGALRGFAEEETTMGVARYAPLSAMALLIGSQVGRPGVLTQCSAEEATELELGIRGLTTYAETLS
;
A
#
# COMPACT_ATOMS: atom_id res chain seq x y z
N MET A 1 19.19 -26.07 -36.67
CA MET A 1 18.64 -24.83 -37.27
C MET A 1 19.64 -23.70 -37.08
N LYS A 2 19.92 -22.87 -38.10
CA LYS A 2 20.74 -21.67 -37.92
C LYS A 2 19.88 -20.61 -37.21
N ARG A 3 20.08 -20.43 -35.90
CA ARG A 3 19.42 -19.37 -35.13
C ARG A 3 20.25 -18.09 -35.20
N SER A 4 19.59 -16.93 -35.11
CA SER A 4 20.29 -15.65 -35.05
C SER A 4 21.03 -15.53 -33.72
N LYS A 5 22.33 -15.21 -33.77
CA LYS A 5 23.15 -14.94 -32.57
C LYS A 5 22.59 -13.80 -31.70
N ARG A 6 21.87 -12.86 -32.32
CA ARG A 6 21.16 -11.79 -31.60
C ARG A 6 20.09 -12.38 -30.69
N ILE A 7 19.31 -13.35 -31.19
CA ILE A 7 18.24 -13.98 -30.42
C ILE A 7 18.83 -14.85 -29.30
N GLU A 8 19.90 -15.59 -29.56
CA GLU A 8 20.60 -16.34 -28.50
C GLU A 8 21.06 -15.42 -27.35
N THR A 9 21.55 -14.21 -27.68
CA THR A 9 21.95 -13.21 -26.68
C THR A 9 20.73 -12.65 -25.93
N LEU A 10 19.62 -12.41 -26.64
CA LEU A 10 18.40 -11.89 -26.03
C LEU A 10 17.73 -12.90 -25.12
N ASP A 11 17.68 -14.18 -25.50
CA ASP A 11 17.11 -15.26 -24.70
C ASP A 11 17.85 -15.44 -23.36
N ALA A 12 19.16 -15.25 -23.36
CA ALA A 12 19.98 -15.37 -22.15
C ALA A 12 19.88 -14.16 -21.21
N ARG A 13 19.08 -13.13 -21.55
CA ARG A 13 18.90 -11.96 -20.69
C ARG A 13 18.11 -12.35 -19.44
N PRO A 14 18.50 -11.87 -18.24
CA PRO A 14 17.81 -12.20 -16.99
C PRO A 14 16.31 -11.91 -16.98
N VAL A 15 15.84 -10.90 -17.73
CA VAL A 15 14.41 -10.53 -17.85
C VAL A 15 13.52 -11.69 -18.33
N ASN A 16 14.06 -12.66 -19.08
CA ASN A 16 13.27 -13.81 -19.54
C ASN A 16 13.07 -14.87 -18.45
N LEU A 17 13.64 -14.69 -17.25
CA LEU A 17 13.36 -15.50 -16.08
C LEU A 17 12.14 -14.96 -15.30
N ASP A 18 11.67 -13.75 -15.62
CA ASP A 18 10.48 -13.16 -15.04
C ASP A 18 9.23 -13.90 -15.55
N GLY A 19 8.26 -14.11 -14.64
CA GLY A 19 7.00 -14.77 -14.97
C GLY A 19 6.02 -13.81 -15.64
N TYR A 20 6.05 -13.72 -16.97
CA TYR A 20 5.04 -13.00 -17.74
C TYR A 20 3.85 -13.91 -18.08
N ILE A 21 2.66 -13.43 -17.79
CA ILE A 21 1.39 -14.08 -18.18
C ILE A 21 0.55 -13.10 -18.99
N ASN A 22 -0.34 -13.65 -19.82
CA ASN A 22 -1.42 -12.86 -20.41
C ASN A 22 -2.49 -12.60 -19.34
N GLU A 23 -3.27 -11.54 -19.52
CA GLU A 23 -4.39 -11.24 -18.64
C GLU A 23 -5.41 -12.40 -18.60
N TRP A 24 -5.98 -12.62 -17.42
CA TRP A 24 -7.04 -13.59 -17.18
C TRP A 24 -8.06 -13.01 -16.17
N PRO A 25 -8.96 -12.12 -16.63
CA PRO A 25 -9.85 -11.35 -15.76
C PRO A 25 -10.81 -12.19 -14.91
N GLU A 26 -11.24 -13.34 -15.43
CA GLU A 26 -12.13 -14.28 -14.72
C GLU A 26 -11.50 -14.82 -13.42
N MET A 27 -10.17 -14.81 -13.32
CA MET A 27 -9.41 -15.23 -12.15
C MET A 27 -8.75 -14.05 -11.42
N GLY A 28 -9.08 -12.81 -11.80
CA GLY A 28 -8.49 -11.60 -11.21
C GLY A 28 -7.05 -11.33 -11.66
N PHE A 29 -6.52 -12.02 -12.68
CA PHE A 29 -5.19 -11.71 -13.23
C PHE A 29 -5.29 -10.59 -14.26
N VAL A 30 -5.62 -9.39 -13.79
CA VAL A 30 -5.62 -8.15 -14.56
C VAL A 30 -5.19 -7.04 -13.61
N ALA A 31 -4.33 -6.13 -14.08
CA ALA A 31 -3.77 -5.12 -13.19
C ALA A 31 -4.81 -4.06 -12.79
N MET A 32 -5.61 -3.59 -13.76
CA MET A 32 -6.64 -2.54 -13.60
C MET A 32 -7.63 -2.63 -14.76
N SER A 33 -8.82 -2.00 -14.62
CA SER A 33 -9.84 -1.90 -15.68
C SER A 33 -10.36 -3.26 -16.14
N SER A 34 -10.67 -4.14 -15.19
CA SER A 34 -11.29 -5.43 -15.51
C SER A 34 -12.68 -5.20 -16.11
N PRO A 35 -13.12 -6.01 -17.09
CA PRO A 35 -14.53 -6.03 -17.49
C PRO A 35 -15.48 -6.49 -16.38
N TYR A 36 -14.95 -7.03 -15.27
CA TYR A 36 -15.71 -7.45 -14.10
C TYR A 36 -15.67 -6.44 -12.94
N ASP A 37 -14.92 -5.34 -13.08
CA ASP A 37 -14.95 -4.28 -12.08
C ASP A 37 -16.33 -3.59 -12.09
N PRO A 38 -16.89 -3.22 -10.92
CA PRO A 38 -18.18 -2.54 -10.88
C PRO A 38 -18.09 -1.10 -11.41
N GLU A 39 -19.18 -0.62 -11.98
CA GLU A 39 -19.34 0.78 -12.33
C GLU A 39 -19.49 1.64 -11.06
N PRO A 40 -18.87 2.83 -10.98
CA PRO A 40 -18.96 3.67 -9.79
C PRO A 40 -20.38 4.17 -9.51
N SER A 41 -20.93 3.85 -8.34
CA SER A 41 -22.24 4.36 -7.92
C SER A 41 -22.37 4.45 -6.40
N VAL A 42 -23.24 5.33 -5.92
CA VAL A 42 -23.59 5.43 -4.50
C VAL A 42 -25.01 5.94 -4.36
N ARG A 43 -25.74 5.44 -3.36
CA ARG A 43 -27.04 6.00 -2.96
C ARG A 43 -27.11 6.13 -1.44
N VAL A 44 -27.61 7.26 -0.97
CA VAL A 44 -27.80 7.53 0.45
C VAL A 44 -29.29 7.67 0.75
N GLU A 45 -29.76 6.96 1.78
CA GLU A 45 -31.12 7.11 2.32
C GLU A 45 -31.03 7.23 3.84
N ASP A 46 -31.75 8.20 4.42
CA ASP A 46 -31.78 8.45 5.87
C ASP A 46 -30.40 8.50 6.55
N GLY A 47 -29.42 9.10 5.88
CA GLY A 47 -28.06 9.24 6.39
C GLY A 47 -27.23 7.95 6.35
N ARG A 48 -27.63 6.98 5.53
CA ARG A 48 -26.96 5.68 5.38
C ARG A 48 -26.75 5.35 3.91
N ILE A 49 -25.57 4.83 3.55
CA ILE A 49 -25.33 4.31 2.21
C ILE A 49 -26.13 3.01 2.02
N VAL A 50 -27.05 3.01 1.06
CA VAL A 50 -27.92 1.87 0.71
C VAL A 50 -27.55 1.18 -0.60
N GLU A 51 -26.62 1.77 -1.34
CA GLU A 51 -26.03 1.20 -2.56
C GLU A 51 -24.56 1.67 -2.67
N LEU A 52 -23.66 0.77 -3.03
CA LEU A 52 -22.24 1.03 -3.23
C LEU A 52 -21.73 0.25 -4.45
N ASP A 53 -21.23 0.96 -5.46
CA ASP A 53 -20.62 0.40 -6.68
C ASP A 53 -21.45 -0.73 -7.31
N GLY A 54 -22.72 -0.44 -7.55
CA GLY A 54 -23.69 -1.34 -8.18
C GLY A 54 -24.26 -2.44 -7.28
N LYS A 55 -23.82 -2.54 -6.01
CA LYS A 55 -24.36 -3.48 -5.03
C LYS A 55 -25.36 -2.79 -4.11
N TYR A 56 -26.50 -3.45 -3.84
CA TYR A 56 -27.43 -2.99 -2.82
C TYR A 56 -26.98 -3.44 -1.43
N ARG A 57 -27.39 -2.70 -0.41
CA ARG A 57 -26.95 -2.92 0.96
C ARG A 57 -27.29 -4.31 1.51
N GLU A 58 -28.39 -4.90 1.08
CA GLU A 58 -28.77 -6.29 1.40
C GLU A 58 -27.77 -7.33 0.89
N ASP A 59 -27.01 -7.01 -0.16
CA ASP A 59 -26.01 -7.86 -0.80
C ASP A 59 -24.58 -7.52 -0.38
N PHE A 60 -24.41 -6.57 0.55
CA PHE A 60 -23.09 -6.19 1.05
C PHE A 60 -22.42 -7.37 1.77
N ASP A 61 -21.17 -7.61 1.40
CA ASP A 61 -20.27 -8.40 2.23
C ASP A 61 -19.69 -7.53 3.38
N PHE A 62 -18.79 -8.12 4.17
CA PHE A 62 -18.16 -7.43 5.29
C PHE A 62 -17.35 -6.19 4.85
N ILE A 63 -16.70 -6.24 3.68
CA ILE A 63 -15.88 -5.17 3.14
C ILE A 63 -16.78 -4.04 2.65
N ASP A 64 -17.80 -4.36 1.85
CA ASP A 64 -18.78 -3.40 1.35
C ASP A 64 -19.42 -2.65 2.54
N GLN A 65 -19.87 -3.39 3.56
CA GLN A 65 -20.47 -2.81 4.76
C GLN A 65 -19.49 -1.92 5.52
N PHE A 66 -18.24 -2.36 5.74
CA PHE A 66 -17.25 -1.58 6.45
C PHE A 66 -16.93 -0.27 5.72
N ILE A 67 -16.79 -0.31 4.40
CA ILE A 67 -16.54 0.88 3.57
C ILE A 67 -17.73 1.84 3.64
N ALA A 68 -18.93 1.31 3.43
CA ALA A 68 -20.16 2.09 3.44
C ALA A 68 -20.44 2.78 4.79
N ASP A 69 -20.09 2.12 5.91
CA ASP A 69 -20.42 2.61 7.24
C ASP A 69 -19.30 3.47 7.86
N TYR A 70 -18.04 3.29 7.45
CA TYR A 70 -16.89 3.91 8.12
C TYR A 70 -15.91 4.66 7.22
N ALA A 71 -15.81 4.32 5.93
CA ALA A 71 -14.73 4.82 5.08
C ALA A 71 -15.14 5.98 4.15
N ILE A 72 -16.44 6.16 3.91
CA ILE A 72 -16.95 7.21 3.01
C ILE A 72 -17.65 8.31 3.81
N ASN A 73 -17.32 9.56 3.50
CA ASN A 73 -18.02 10.72 4.05
C ASN A 73 -19.42 10.85 3.42
N ILE A 74 -20.43 10.37 4.14
CA ILE A 74 -21.83 10.33 3.69
C ILE A 74 -22.38 11.71 3.33
N GLU A 75 -22.04 12.76 4.09
CA GLU A 75 -22.54 14.12 3.84
C GLU A 75 -22.08 14.69 2.50
N ARG A 76 -20.99 14.14 1.95
CA ARG A 76 -20.35 14.63 0.72
C ARG A 76 -20.45 13.66 -0.45
N THR A 77 -20.88 12.43 -0.23
CA THR A 77 -20.67 11.36 -1.19
C THR A 77 -21.37 11.60 -2.52
N GLU A 78 -22.65 11.97 -2.51
CA GLU A 78 -23.42 12.25 -3.73
C GLU A 78 -22.81 13.40 -4.55
N LYS A 79 -22.41 14.49 -3.87
CA LYS A 79 -21.73 15.61 -4.51
C LYS A 79 -20.38 15.19 -5.09
N SER A 80 -19.61 14.40 -4.36
CA SER A 80 -18.27 13.98 -4.78
C SER A 80 -18.34 13.04 -5.98
N MET A 81 -19.29 12.10 -5.97
CA MET A 81 -19.57 11.16 -7.06
C MET A 81 -20.12 11.85 -8.31
N SER A 82 -20.77 13.01 -8.17
CA SER A 82 -21.23 13.82 -9.31
C SER A 82 -20.11 14.45 -10.14
N VAL A 83 -18.88 14.53 -9.60
CA VAL A 83 -17.71 15.03 -10.33
C VAL A 83 -17.21 13.93 -11.26
N SER A 84 -16.92 14.28 -12.53
CA SER A 84 -16.39 13.31 -13.48
C SER A 84 -15.02 12.82 -13.03
N SER A 85 -14.70 11.54 -13.22
CA SER A 85 -13.42 10.99 -12.77
C SER A 85 -12.23 11.63 -13.48
N LEU A 86 -12.41 12.03 -14.74
CA LEU A 86 -11.43 12.80 -15.48
C LEU A 86 -11.18 14.18 -14.85
N ASP A 87 -12.20 14.85 -14.33
CA ASP A 87 -12.00 16.15 -13.67
C ASP A 87 -11.32 15.97 -12.30
N ILE A 88 -11.65 14.93 -11.54
CA ILE A 88 -10.90 14.58 -10.32
C ILE A 88 -9.42 14.29 -10.66
N ALA A 89 -9.16 13.51 -11.71
CA ALA A 89 -7.81 13.22 -12.19
C ALA A 89 -7.03 14.49 -12.55
N ARG A 90 -7.67 15.43 -13.25
CA ARG A 90 -7.09 16.75 -13.57
C ARG A 90 -6.80 17.56 -12.30
N MET A 91 -7.73 17.58 -11.34
CA MET A 91 -7.52 18.25 -10.04
C MET A 91 -6.31 17.67 -9.30
N ILE A 92 -6.06 16.36 -9.39
CA ILE A 92 -4.91 15.70 -8.76
C ILE A 92 -3.58 16.24 -9.30
N VAL A 93 -3.49 16.63 -10.58
CA VAL A 93 -2.24 17.15 -11.18
C VAL A 93 -2.19 18.67 -11.29
N ASP A 94 -3.31 19.37 -11.17
CA ASP A 94 -3.38 20.83 -11.26
C ASP A 94 -2.69 21.48 -10.04
N ILE A 95 -1.69 22.31 -10.29
CA ILE A 95 -0.95 23.04 -9.24
C ILE A 95 -1.78 24.10 -8.51
N ASN A 96 -2.89 24.53 -9.11
CA ASN A 96 -3.79 25.53 -8.53
C ASN A 96 -4.83 24.90 -7.59
N VAL A 97 -4.96 23.57 -7.60
CA VAL A 97 -5.85 22.83 -6.70
C VAL A 97 -5.03 22.27 -5.54
N SER A 98 -5.38 22.69 -4.33
CA SER A 98 -4.66 22.30 -3.13
C SER A 98 -4.88 20.83 -2.76
N ARG A 99 -3.95 20.26 -1.99
CA ARG A 99 -4.11 18.93 -1.39
C ARG A 99 -5.40 18.82 -0.57
N LYS A 100 -5.77 19.88 0.16
CA LYS A 100 -6.97 19.90 1.01
C LYS A 100 -8.24 19.72 0.18
N GLU A 101 -8.38 20.46 -0.91
CA GLU A 101 -9.54 20.36 -1.80
C GLU A 101 -9.69 18.95 -2.39
N ILE A 102 -8.57 18.32 -2.78
CA ILE A 102 -8.57 16.94 -3.27
C ILE A 102 -9.02 15.98 -2.16
N LEU A 103 -8.45 16.08 -0.96
CA LEU A 103 -8.83 15.22 0.16
C LEU A 103 -10.31 15.35 0.54
N GLU A 104 -10.83 16.57 0.53
CA GLU A 104 -12.24 16.83 0.81
C GLU A 104 -13.16 16.17 -0.21
N LEU A 105 -12.76 16.14 -1.49
CA LEU A 105 -13.50 15.50 -2.57
C LEU A 105 -13.39 13.97 -2.51
N ILE A 106 -12.17 13.43 -2.44
CA ILE A 106 -11.96 11.97 -2.46
C ILE A 106 -12.51 11.28 -1.21
N SER A 107 -12.68 12.00 -0.09
CA SER A 107 -13.30 11.44 1.12
C SER A 107 -14.75 10.98 0.89
N GLY A 108 -15.41 11.47 -0.17
CA GLY A 108 -16.79 11.09 -0.51
C GLY A 108 -16.91 10.15 -1.70
N ILE A 109 -15.82 9.72 -2.35
CA ILE A 109 -15.92 8.84 -3.53
C ILE A 109 -15.78 7.36 -3.16
N THR A 110 -16.35 6.50 -3.99
CA THR A 110 -16.36 5.04 -3.78
C THR A 110 -15.07 4.38 -4.27
N PRO A 111 -14.78 3.12 -3.86
CA PRO A 111 -13.63 2.37 -4.37
C PRO A 111 -13.57 2.30 -5.90
N ALA A 112 -14.66 1.98 -6.58
CA ALA A 112 -14.68 1.93 -8.05
C ALA A 112 -14.39 3.30 -8.66
N LYS A 113 -14.94 4.38 -8.06
CA LYS A 113 -14.64 5.76 -8.50
C LYS A 113 -13.16 6.09 -8.34
N MET A 114 -12.53 5.68 -7.25
CA MET A 114 -11.08 5.88 -7.07
C MET A 114 -10.29 5.17 -8.16
N ALA A 115 -10.61 3.91 -8.47
CA ALA A 115 -9.95 3.16 -9.54
C ALA A 115 -10.14 3.84 -10.91
N GLU A 116 -11.36 4.29 -11.23
CA GLU A 116 -11.66 5.00 -12.48
C GLU A 116 -10.85 6.30 -12.62
N VAL A 117 -10.70 7.07 -11.53
CA VAL A 117 -9.83 8.27 -11.51
C VAL A 117 -8.39 7.92 -11.84
N MET A 118 -7.86 6.86 -11.26
CA MET A 118 -6.47 6.43 -11.48
C MET A 118 -6.24 5.96 -12.92
N ASN A 119 -7.24 5.34 -13.55
CA ASN A 119 -7.18 4.91 -14.96
C ASN A 119 -7.06 6.06 -15.96
N HIS A 120 -7.36 7.30 -15.55
CA HIS A 120 -7.15 8.49 -16.38
C HIS A 120 -5.72 9.05 -16.34
N LEU A 121 -4.86 8.57 -15.44
CA LEU A 121 -3.54 9.14 -15.19
C LEU A 121 -2.45 8.20 -15.72
N ASN A 122 -1.56 8.74 -16.56
CA ASN A 122 -0.32 8.03 -16.89
C ASN A 122 0.70 8.18 -15.74
N VAL A 123 1.81 7.42 -15.80
CA VAL A 123 2.81 7.39 -14.71
C VAL A 123 3.46 8.75 -14.40
N VAL A 124 3.56 9.67 -15.37
CA VAL A 124 4.09 11.03 -15.13
C VAL A 124 3.10 11.84 -14.30
N GLU A 125 1.82 11.72 -14.63
CA GLU A 125 0.73 12.38 -13.92
C GLU A 125 0.54 11.79 -12.52
N LEU A 126 0.69 10.47 -12.36
CA LEU A 126 0.71 9.81 -11.07
C LEU A 126 1.86 10.30 -10.18
N MET A 127 3.07 10.44 -10.73
CA MET A 127 4.20 11.01 -9.98
C MET A 127 3.94 12.48 -9.57
N MET A 128 3.32 13.26 -10.46
CA MET A 128 2.91 14.65 -10.17
C MET A 128 1.86 14.71 -9.05
N GLY A 129 0.84 13.86 -9.11
CA GLY A 129 -0.19 13.74 -8.07
C GLY A 129 0.42 13.30 -6.74
N MET A 130 1.27 12.27 -6.75
CA MET A 130 1.89 11.71 -5.56
C MET A 130 2.71 12.75 -4.78
N GLN A 131 3.50 13.58 -5.46
CA GLN A 131 4.28 14.61 -4.75
C GLN A 131 3.42 15.68 -4.08
N LYS A 132 2.19 15.91 -4.55
CA LYS A 132 1.22 16.83 -3.95
C LYS A 132 0.40 16.17 -2.83
N ILE A 133 -0.03 14.92 -3.03
CA ILE A 133 -0.96 14.22 -2.12
C ILE A 133 -0.23 13.63 -0.91
N ARG A 134 1.07 13.32 -1.02
CA ARG A 134 1.88 12.81 0.08
C ARG A 134 1.69 13.64 1.36
N ALA A 135 1.29 12.97 2.44
CA ALA A 135 0.96 13.64 3.71
C ALA A 135 2.18 14.30 4.36
N ARG A 136 3.33 13.60 4.38
CA ARG A 136 4.57 14.11 4.94
C ARG A 136 5.35 14.89 3.89
N ARG A 137 5.76 16.12 4.23
CA ARG A 137 6.55 16.97 3.33
C ARG A 137 7.86 16.29 2.92
N THR A 138 8.65 15.89 3.90
CA THR A 138 9.92 15.18 3.71
C THR A 138 9.63 13.67 3.60
N PRO A 139 9.98 13.01 2.48
CA PRO A 139 9.82 11.56 2.38
C PRO A 139 10.70 10.84 3.41
N GLY A 140 10.19 9.73 3.94
CA GLY A 140 10.97 8.78 4.74
C GLY A 140 11.39 7.59 3.89
N ASN A 141 12.19 6.70 4.48
CA ASN A 141 12.54 5.43 3.86
C ASN A 141 12.60 4.35 4.93
N GLN A 142 12.26 3.12 4.53
CA GLN A 142 12.24 1.93 5.39
C GLN A 142 13.23 0.88 4.85
N ALA A 143 13.82 0.07 5.73
CA ALA A 143 14.69 -1.04 5.35
C ALA A 143 14.26 -2.36 5.99
N HIS A 144 14.46 -3.46 5.27
CA HIS A 144 14.47 -4.79 5.86
C HIS A 144 15.84 -5.09 6.47
N ILE A 145 15.83 -5.54 7.72
CA ILE A 145 16.99 -6.01 8.47
C ILE A 145 16.73 -7.46 8.89
N THR A 146 17.16 -8.38 8.03
CA THR A 146 16.97 -9.82 8.22
C THR A 146 18.20 -10.57 7.77
N ASN A 147 18.35 -11.81 8.24
CA ASN A 147 19.31 -12.75 7.68
C ASN A 147 18.73 -14.16 7.72
N LEU A 148 19.25 -15.04 6.86
CA LEU A 148 18.73 -16.40 6.70
C LEU A 148 18.72 -17.24 8.00
N LYS A 149 19.54 -16.87 9.00
CA LYS A 149 19.72 -17.63 10.24
C LYS A 149 18.97 -17.04 11.42
N ASP A 150 18.25 -15.94 11.21
CA ASP A 150 17.65 -15.15 12.28
C ASP A 150 18.70 -14.79 13.37
N ASP A 151 19.96 -14.58 12.95
CA ASP A 151 21.08 -14.30 13.86
C ASP A 151 20.92 -12.90 14.47
N PRO A 152 20.70 -12.80 15.80
CA PRO A 152 20.46 -11.51 16.45
C PRO A 152 21.70 -10.60 16.45
N VAL A 153 22.92 -11.17 16.37
CA VAL A 153 24.14 -10.34 16.32
C VAL A 153 24.23 -9.62 15.00
N GLN A 154 23.93 -10.32 13.90
CA GLN A 154 23.90 -9.72 12.59
C GLN A 154 22.75 -8.71 12.46
N ILE A 155 21.54 -9.03 12.94
CA ILE A 155 20.40 -8.10 12.92
C ILE A 155 20.76 -6.79 13.63
N ALA A 156 21.35 -6.85 14.83
CA ALA A 156 21.71 -5.65 15.56
C ALA A 156 22.79 -4.82 14.84
N ALA A 157 23.77 -5.46 14.19
CA ALA A 157 24.80 -4.77 13.42
C ALA A 157 24.24 -4.12 12.15
N ASP A 158 23.42 -4.85 11.38
CA ASP A 158 22.81 -4.37 10.15
C ASP A 158 21.81 -3.24 10.43
N ALA A 159 21.05 -3.31 11.53
CA ALA A 159 20.15 -2.25 11.99
C ALA A 159 20.93 -0.98 12.38
N ALA A 160 22.06 -1.11 13.08
CA ALA A 160 22.89 0.05 13.39
C ALA A 160 23.45 0.72 12.13
N GLU A 161 23.84 -0.07 11.12
CA GLU A 161 24.28 0.43 9.83
C GLU A 161 23.13 1.10 9.05
N GLY A 162 21.96 0.46 8.98
CA GLY A 162 20.76 0.97 8.32
C GLY A 162 20.33 2.33 8.88
N ALA A 163 20.23 2.41 10.20
CA ALA A 163 19.89 3.63 10.91
C ALA A 163 20.87 4.77 10.59
N LEU A 164 22.18 4.48 10.53
CA LEU A 164 23.22 5.46 10.15
C LEU A 164 23.11 5.90 8.68
N ARG A 165 22.71 4.98 7.78
CA ARG A 165 22.46 5.28 6.35
C ARG A 165 21.20 6.14 6.14
N GLY A 166 20.35 6.27 7.16
CA GLY A 166 19.28 7.26 7.21
C GLY A 166 17.86 6.70 7.20
N PHE A 167 17.68 5.37 7.29
CA PHE A 167 16.34 4.77 7.39
C PHE A 167 15.59 5.28 8.62
N ALA A 168 14.33 5.67 8.44
CA ALA A 168 13.46 6.15 9.52
C ALA A 168 12.74 5.02 10.24
N GLU A 169 12.50 3.95 9.51
CA GLU A 169 11.81 2.75 9.94
C GLU A 169 12.65 1.55 9.51
N GLU A 170 12.77 0.56 10.37
CA GLU A 170 13.40 -0.72 10.06
C GLU A 170 12.44 -1.85 10.41
N GLU A 171 12.46 -2.88 9.58
CA GLU A 171 11.60 -4.05 9.71
C GLU A 171 12.47 -5.30 9.78
N THR A 172 12.12 -6.21 10.69
CA THR A 172 12.63 -7.57 10.67
C THR A 172 11.48 -8.55 10.52
N THR A 173 11.79 -9.74 10.03
CA THR A 173 10.91 -10.91 10.08
C THR A 173 11.81 -12.14 10.29
N MET A 174 11.22 -13.33 10.39
CA MET A 174 11.93 -14.53 10.80
C MET A 174 11.69 -15.72 9.88
N GLY A 175 12.75 -16.46 9.57
CA GLY A 175 12.63 -17.77 8.91
C GLY A 175 12.04 -18.83 9.84
N VAL A 176 12.30 -18.73 11.14
CA VAL A 176 11.71 -19.59 12.18
C VAL A 176 10.91 -18.75 13.17
N ALA A 177 9.58 -18.91 13.18
CA ALA A 177 8.64 -18.10 13.99
C ALA A 177 9.07 -17.87 15.46
N ARG A 178 9.67 -18.88 16.11
CA ARG A 178 10.12 -18.80 17.51
C ARG A 178 11.26 -17.81 17.76
N TYR A 179 11.95 -17.34 16.70
CA TYR A 179 12.98 -16.31 16.80
C TYR A 179 12.42 -14.90 16.90
N ALA A 180 11.12 -14.68 16.67
CA ALA A 180 10.51 -13.34 16.64
C ALA A 180 10.92 -12.42 17.81
N PRO A 181 10.91 -12.87 19.09
CA PRO A 181 11.31 -12.00 20.19
C PRO A 181 12.79 -11.60 20.15
N LEU A 182 13.68 -12.51 19.72
CA LEU A 182 15.11 -12.24 19.61
C LEU A 182 15.41 -11.32 18.43
N SER A 183 14.75 -11.53 17.28
CA SER A 183 14.89 -10.65 16.11
C SER A 183 14.39 -9.24 16.40
N ALA A 184 13.19 -9.11 17.00
CA ALA A 184 12.64 -7.82 17.41
C ALA A 184 13.56 -7.06 18.38
N MET A 185 14.04 -7.76 19.41
CA MET A 185 14.96 -7.17 20.39
C MET A 185 16.30 -6.74 19.77
N ALA A 186 16.86 -7.57 18.89
CA ALA A 186 18.10 -7.24 18.19
C ALA A 186 17.95 -6.01 17.29
N LEU A 187 16.85 -5.94 16.53
CA LEU A 187 16.52 -4.80 15.67
C LEU A 187 16.35 -3.52 16.49
N LEU A 188 15.58 -3.60 17.58
CA LEU A 188 15.36 -2.48 18.49
C LEU A 188 16.69 -1.96 19.05
N ILE A 189 17.56 -2.85 19.56
CA ILE A 189 18.86 -2.44 20.10
C ILE A 189 19.73 -1.82 19.01
N GLY A 190 19.88 -2.49 17.86
CA GLY A 190 20.76 -2.05 16.78
C GLY A 190 20.35 -0.71 16.20
N SER A 191 19.07 -0.54 15.89
CA SER A 191 18.52 0.70 15.33
C SER A 191 18.81 1.92 16.23
N GLN A 192 18.64 1.77 17.55
CA GLN A 192 18.89 2.86 18.50
C GLN A 192 20.38 3.15 18.68
N VAL A 193 21.25 2.15 18.49
CA VAL A 193 22.71 2.36 18.46
C VAL A 193 23.13 3.16 17.23
N GLY A 194 22.56 2.86 16.06
CA GLY A 194 22.89 3.56 14.82
C GLY A 194 22.36 4.99 14.78
N ARG A 195 21.07 5.18 15.11
CA ARG A 195 20.44 6.50 15.20
C ARG A 195 19.24 6.48 16.16
N PRO A 196 19.33 7.14 17.33
CA PRO A 196 18.20 7.23 18.25
C PRO A 196 16.94 7.81 17.59
N GLY A 197 15.81 7.12 17.77
CA GLY A 197 14.51 7.51 17.21
C GLY A 197 14.11 6.80 15.91
N VAL A 198 14.92 5.87 15.41
CA VAL A 198 14.47 4.93 14.36
C VAL A 198 13.35 4.04 14.91
N LEU A 199 12.28 3.88 14.14
CA LEU A 199 11.17 3.00 14.50
C LEU A 199 11.45 1.58 14.03
N THR A 200 11.06 0.58 14.82
CA THR A 200 11.32 -0.83 14.52
C THR A 200 10.07 -1.68 14.64
N GLN A 201 9.83 -2.54 13.66
CA GLN A 201 8.76 -3.55 13.66
C GLN A 201 9.32 -4.97 13.51
N CYS A 202 8.51 -5.96 13.90
CA CYS A 202 8.80 -7.36 13.69
C CYS A 202 7.57 -8.05 13.10
N SER A 203 7.57 -8.15 11.77
CA SER A 203 6.44 -8.65 10.99
C SER A 203 6.25 -10.14 11.23
N ALA A 204 5.13 -10.48 11.86
CA ALA A 204 4.80 -11.84 12.30
C ALA A 204 3.30 -12.12 12.12
N GLU A 205 2.80 -13.23 12.68
CA GLU A 205 1.36 -13.43 12.80
C GLU A 205 0.75 -12.37 13.72
N GLU A 206 -0.44 -11.88 13.38
CA GLU A 206 -1.10 -10.69 13.98
C GLU A 206 -1.12 -10.68 15.51
N ALA A 207 -1.58 -11.77 16.15
CA ALA A 207 -1.63 -11.84 17.61
C ALA A 207 -0.23 -11.88 18.23
N THR A 208 0.70 -12.56 17.57
CA THR A 208 2.10 -12.62 17.97
C THR A 208 2.77 -11.26 17.86
N GLU A 209 2.56 -10.53 16.76
CA GLU A 209 3.12 -9.19 16.54
C GLU A 209 2.56 -8.18 17.55
N LEU A 210 1.25 -8.24 17.83
CA LEU A 210 0.63 -7.43 18.88
C LEU A 210 1.22 -7.74 20.26
N GLU A 211 1.46 -9.02 20.58
CA GLU A 211 2.09 -9.42 21.83
C GLU A 211 3.53 -8.88 21.96
N LEU A 212 4.32 -8.90 20.87
CA LEU A 212 5.65 -8.27 20.83
C LEU A 212 5.57 -6.77 21.12
N GLY A 213 4.58 -6.09 20.54
CA GLY A 213 4.30 -4.67 20.77
C GLY A 213 3.92 -4.38 22.23
N ILE A 214 3.00 -5.14 22.81
CA ILE A 214 2.59 -5.00 24.22
C ILE A 214 3.78 -5.21 25.17
N ARG A 215 4.69 -6.12 24.82
CA ARG A 215 5.92 -6.39 25.58
C ARG A 215 7.02 -5.34 25.35
N GLY A 216 6.79 -4.35 24.48
CA GLY A 216 7.73 -3.26 24.20
C GLY A 216 8.96 -3.70 23.39
N LEU A 217 8.85 -4.75 22.59
CA LEU A 217 9.94 -5.25 21.74
C LEU A 217 9.95 -4.60 20.35
N THR A 218 8.87 -3.91 19.99
CA THR A 218 8.72 -3.13 18.75
C THR A 218 8.16 -1.75 19.09
N THR A 219 8.31 -0.79 18.17
CA THR A 219 7.81 0.59 18.34
C THR A 219 6.61 0.89 17.45
N TYR A 220 6.34 0.06 16.44
CA TYR A 220 5.18 0.10 15.56
C TYR A 220 4.94 -1.29 14.94
N ALA A 221 3.84 -1.40 14.19
CA ALA A 221 3.49 -2.54 13.34
C ALA A 221 2.98 -1.99 12.00
N GLU A 222 3.29 -2.66 10.90
CA GLU A 222 2.86 -2.31 9.53
C GLU A 222 2.06 -3.42 8.88
N THR A 223 2.49 -4.68 9.04
CA THR A 223 1.93 -5.85 8.35
C THR A 223 0.63 -6.36 8.97
N LEU A 224 -0.27 -5.44 9.34
CA LEU A 224 -1.62 -5.72 9.83
C LEU A 224 -2.56 -5.87 8.62
N SER A 225 -2.69 -7.10 8.12
CA SER A 225 -3.30 -7.42 6.82
C SER A 225 -4.80 -7.71 6.85
#